data_AF-A0A521SY76-F1
#
_entry.id   AF-A0A521SY76-F1
#
_cell.length_a   1.000
_cell.length_b   1.000
_cell.length_c   1.000
_cell.angle_alpha   90.00
_cell.angle_beta   90.00
_cell.angle_gamma   90.00
#
_symmetry.space_group_name_H-M   'P 1'
#
loop_
_entity.id
_entity.type
_entity.pdbx_description
1 polymer ?
#
loop_
_entity_poly.entity_id
_entity_poly.type
_entity_poly.pdbx_seq_one_letter_code
_entity_poly.pdbx_strand_id
1 'polypeptide(L)'
;MTHPPPDPLGPTQPSQRPAPPAYPPAPDPLASYQPIPIDRSGRIRRRRAERGGCLLAILLLLGIYFLFPNRSLILVLGIDRAAEGTAAGRSDTNLLLSVEPLSGDLRLFSIPRDLWLVIPGYGEQRINAAHYFGELNAPGSGPQVAADTIEYNFGITPDRYVRIRLENFPQVIDALGGVTVDLPYKMGGLPKGKHHLNGDEALAFVRDRSIDDFERTQQGQVLAAAVLRSLFNPLKWIRLPFFLFALNDVVDTDIPFWQWPRLGLALARGALTSPESYAVKREMVTPSVTSDGAQILLPRWELIFPVVEQFTR
;
A
#
# COMPACT_ATOMS: atom_id res chain seq x y z
N MET A 1 44.73 -48.91 101.14
CA MET A 1 43.44 -48.22 101.32
C MET A 1 42.90 -47.89 99.92
N THR A 2 41.73 -48.46 99.58
CA THR A 2 40.77 -48.07 98.53
C THR A 2 41.28 -47.64 97.14
N HIS A 3 41.08 -48.51 96.15
CA HIS A 3 40.90 -48.14 94.73
C HIS A 3 39.56 -48.74 94.19
N PRO A 4 38.94 -48.08 93.19
CA PRO A 4 37.49 -48.05 92.93
C PRO A 4 36.94 -49.28 92.18
N PRO A 5 35.59 -49.44 92.10
CA PRO A 5 34.96 -50.66 91.61
C PRO A 5 35.01 -50.80 90.07
N PRO A 6 35.09 -52.02 89.52
CA PRO A 6 34.93 -52.25 88.09
C PRO A 6 33.45 -52.43 87.66
N ASP A 7 33.18 -51.91 86.46
CA ASP A 7 31.94 -51.90 85.66
C ASP A 7 31.11 -53.21 85.65
N PRO A 8 29.76 -53.13 85.72
CA PRO A 8 28.87 -54.26 85.48
C PRO A 8 28.08 -54.08 84.17
N LEU A 9 28.73 -54.20 83.01
CA LEU A 9 28.02 -54.38 81.73
C LEU A 9 28.74 -55.44 80.90
N GLY A 10 28.43 -56.71 81.19
CA GLY A 10 28.74 -57.83 80.30
C GLY A 10 27.86 -57.77 79.04
N PRO A 11 28.38 -58.14 77.87
CA PRO A 11 27.66 -58.02 76.61
C PRO A 11 26.43 -58.95 76.56
N THR A 12 25.27 -58.34 76.36
CA THR A 12 23.99 -58.99 76.09
C THR A 12 24.03 -59.73 74.74
N GLN A 13 23.76 -61.03 74.77
CA GLN A 13 23.60 -61.84 73.56
C GLN A 13 22.33 -61.41 72.79
N PRO A 14 22.41 -61.10 71.48
CA PRO A 14 21.24 -60.78 70.70
C PRO A 14 20.40 -62.02 70.38
N SER A 15 19.11 -61.93 70.70
CA SER A 15 18.07 -62.93 70.41
C SER A 15 17.99 -63.26 68.92
N GLN A 16 18.16 -64.52 68.54
CA GLN A 16 17.95 -64.99 67.18
C GLN A 16 16.45 -65.01 66.85
N ARG A 17 16.02 -64.16 65.90
CA ARG A 17 14.72 -64.32 65.23
C ARG A 17 14.85 -65.37 64.11
N PRO A 18 13.88 -66.27 63.91
CA PRO A 18 13.88 -67.16 62.76
C PRO A 18 13.75 -66.36 61.45
N ALA A 19 14.53 -66.74 60.44
CA ALA A 19 14.49 -66.10 59.13
C ALA A 19 13.17 -66.40 58.39
N PRO A 20 12.59 -65.42 57.66
CA PRO A 20 11.39 -65.66 56.85
C PRO A 20 11.71 -66.59 55.65
N PRO A 21 10.72 -67.35 55.15
CA PRO A 21 10.92 -68.27 54.04
C PRO A 21 11.31 -67.53 52.76
N ALA A 22 12.29 -68.07 52.03
CA ALA A 22 12.74 -67.52 50.76
C ALA A 22 11.67 -67.69 49.68
N TYR A 23 11.17 -66.58 49.14
CA TYR A 23 10.37 -66.60 47.91
C TYR A 23 11.29 -66.76 46.70
N PRO A 24 10.91 -67.55 45.68
CA PRO A 24 11.66 -67.59 44.43
C PRO A 24 11.67 -66.19 43.78
N PRO A 25 12.76 -65.81 43.10
CA PRO A 25 12.84 -64.52 42.42
C PRO A 25 11.72 -64.41 41.38
N ALA A 26 11.03 -63.27 41.37
CA ALA A 26 9.99 -62.99 40.38
C ALA A 26 10.61 -63.09 38.96
N PRO A 27 9.92 -63.74 37.99
CA PRO A 27 10.43 -63.83 36.64
C PRO A 27 10.59 -62.43 36.04
N ASP A 28 11.74 -62.20 35.40
CA ASP A 28 12.08 -60.90 34.80
C ASP A 28 11.04 -60.55 33.71
N PRO A 29 10.22 -59.51 33.91
CA PRO A 29 9.18 -59.13 32.96
C PRO A 29 9.75 -58.66 31.60
N LEU A 30 11.06 -58.44 31.52
CA LEU A 30 11.74 -58.03 30.29
C LEU A 30 12.36 -59.19 29.50
N ALA A 31 12.32 -60.42 30.02
CA ALA A 31 12.91 -61.59 29.34
C ALA A 31 12.28 -61.90 27.97
N SER A 32 11.03 -61.48 27.75
CA SER A 32 10.32 -61.64 26.46
C SER A 32 10.59 -60.53 25.45
N TYR A 33 11.28 -59.45 25.83
CA TYR A 33 11.59 -58.35 24.93
C TYR A 33 12.88 -58.66 24.16
N GLN A 34 12.74 -59.08 22.90
CA GLN A 34 13.90 -59.07 22.01
C GLN A 34 14.19 -57.63 21.58
N PRO A 35 15.46 -57.18 21.67
CA PRO A 35 15.84 -55.87 21.15
C PRO A 35 15.59 -55.85 19.64
N ILE A 36 14.76 -54.91 19.19
CA ILE A 36 14.55 -54.68 17.76
C ILE A 36 15.91 -54.31 17.16
N PRO A 37 16.42 -55.06 16.17
CA PRO A 37 17.64 -54.68 15.49
C PRO A 37 17.39 -53.35 14.76
N ILE A 38 17.92 -52.26 15.32
CA ILE A 38 17.90 -50.97 14.64
C ILE A 38 18.98 -51.03 13.57
N ASP A 39 18.56 -51.13 12.31
CA ASP A 39 19.45 -51.02 11.16
C ASP A 39 20.11 -49.62 11.15
N ARG A 40 21.34 -49.54 11.66
CA ARG A 40 22.17 -48.32 11.62
C ARG A 40 22.87 -48.14 10.26
N SER A 41 22.64 -49.03 9.29
CA SER A 41 23.26 -48.97 7.95
C SER A 41 22.52 -48.07 6.96
N GLY A 42 21.39 -47.50 7.37
CA GLY A 42 20.79 -46.35 6.71
C GLY A 42 21.69 -45.12 6.85
N ARG A 43 22.79 -45.06 6.08
CA ARG A 43 23.38 -43.77 5.69
C ARG A 43 22.24 -42.99 5.06
N ILE A 44 21.62 -42.11 5.84
CA ILE A 44 20.81 -41.03 5.29
C ILE A 44 21.77 -40.32 4.37
N ARG A 45 21.68 -40.64 3.08
CA ARG A 45 22.29 -39.87 2.02
C ARG A 45 21.62 -38.51 2.20
N ARG A 46 22.27 -37.61 2.95
CA ARG A 46 21.93 -36.19 2.94
C ARG A 46 22.09 -35.81 1.48
N ARG A 47 21.01 -35.91 0.70
CA ARG A 47 20.86 -35.08 -0.48
C ARG A 47 21.08 -33.70 0.09
N ARG A 48 22.25 -33.14 -0.22
CA ARG A 48 22.56 -31.75 0.04
C ARG A 48 21.49 -31.02 -0.76
N ALA A 49 20.34 -30.76 -0.13
CA ALA A 49 19.28 -30.02 -0.75
C ALA A 49 19.95 -28.75 -1.22
N GLU A 50 19.90 -28.50 -2.52
CA GLU A 50 20.47 -27.34 -3.18
C GLU A 50 19.69 -26.11 -2.70
N ARG A 51 19.85 -25.73 -1.42
CA ARG A 51 19.25 -24.54 -0.82
C ARG A 51 19.71 -23.29 -1.59
N GLY A 52 20.87 -23.35 -2.25
CA GLY A 52 21.36 -22.31 -3.16
C GLY A 52 20.61 -22.25 -4.50
N GLY A 53 20.15 -23.37 -5.06
CA GLY A 53 19.42 -23.40 -6.34
C GLY A 53 18.03 -22.79 -6.22
N CYS A 54 17.29 -23.12 -5.16
CA CYS A 54 15.98 -22.52 -4.89
C CYS A 54 16.08 -21.02 -4.55
N LEU A 55 17.06 -20.61 -3.75
CA LEU A 55 17.24 -19.19 -3.42
C LEU A 55 17.63 -18.38 -4.66
N LEU A 56 18.54 -18.91 -5.50
CA LEU A 56 18.94 -18.26 -6.75
C LEU A 56 17.76 -18.19 -7.73
N ALA A 57 16.96 -19.24 -7.85
CA ALA A 57 15.75 -19.24 -8.68
C ALA A 57 14.70 -18.24 -8.16
N ILE A 58 14.49 -18.14 -6.85
CA ILE A 58 13.59 -17.15 -6.23
C ILE A 58 14.10 -15.73 -6.48
N LEU A 59 15.40 -15.48 -6.28
CA LEU A 59 16.03 -14.18 -6.55
C LEU A 59 15.98 -13.82 -8.04
N LEU A 60 16.11 -14.81 -8.93
CA LEU A 60 16.01 -14.62 -10.37
C LEU A 60 14.56 -14.36 -10.81
N LEU A 61 13.57 -15.05 -10.21
CA LEU A 61 12.15 -14.77 -10.43
C LEU A 61 11.75 -13.39 -9.87
N LEU A 62 12.24 -13.02 -8.68
CA LEU A 62 12.10 -11.67 -8.13
C LEU A 62 12.78 -10.64 -9.02
N GLY A 63 13.98 -10.95 -9.51
CA GLY A 63 14.71 -10.14 -10.47
C GLY A 63 13.88 -9.91 -11.73
N ILE A 64 13.36 -10.98 -12.35
CA ILE A 64 12.49 -10.88 -13.54
C ILE A 64 11.23 -10.08 -13.22
N TYR A 65 10.61 -10.33 -12.08
CA TYR A 65 9.41 -9.65 -11.62
C TYR A 65 9.61 -8.12 -11.49
N PHE A 66 10.78 -7.69 -11.00
CA PHE A 66 11.11 -6.28 -10.85
C PHE A 66 11.79 -5.66 -12.10
N LEU A 67 12.44 -6.45 -12.96
CA LEU A 67 13.28 -5.97 -14.08
C LEU A 67 12.62 -6.11 -15.47
N PHE A 68 11.65 -7.02 -15.68
CA PHE A 68 10.94 -7.18 -16.97
C PHE A 68 9.44 -6.88 -16.89
N PRO A 69 9.03 -5.65 -16.53
CA PRO A 69 7.63 -5.27 -16.58
C PRO A 69 7.26 -4.57 -17.90
N ASN A 70 5.98 -4.68 -18.25
CA ASN A 70 5.38 -3.85 -19.30
C ASN A 70 5.07 -2.46 -18.74
N ARG A 71 5.18 -1.44 -19.59
CA ARG A 71 4.59 -0.12 -19.37
C ARG A 71 3.17 -0.26 -18.83
N SER A 72 2.84 0.51 -17.80
CA SER A 72 1.49 0.54 -17.23
C SER A 72 0.92 1.94 -17.31
N LEU A 73 -0.25 2.07 -17.92
CA LEU A 73 -1.00 3.31 -17.98
C LEU A 73 -2.14 3.27 -16.97
N ILE A 74 -2.07 4.16 -15.97
CA ILE A 74 -2.98 4.17 -14.83
C ILE A 74 -3.82 5.44 -14.88
N LEU A 75 -5.15 5.30 -14.87
CA LEU A 75 -6.08 6.41 -14.68
C LEU A 75 -6.21 6.72 -13.19
N VAL A 76 -5.75 7.89 -12.77
CA VAL A 76 -5.87 8.40 -11.41
C VAL A 76 -7.05 9.37 -11.32
N LEU A 77 -8.03 9.02 -10.49
CA LEU A 77 -9.25 9.79 -10.23
C LEU A 77 -9.26 10.28 -8.78
N GLY A 78 -9.37 11.59 -8.59
CA GLY A 78 -9.62 12.19 -7.27
C GLY A 78 -11.08 12.56 -7.13
N ILE A 79 -11.83 11.86 -6.27
CA ILE A 79 -13.25 12.10 -6.04
C ILE A 79 -13.40 13.05 -4.85
N ASP A 80 -14.02 14.20 -5.09
CA ASP A 80 -14.44 15.14 -4.04
C ASP A 80 -15.95 14.99 -3.79
N ARG A 81 -16.33 15.02 -2.51
CA ARG A 81 -17.73 15.00 -2.02
C ARG A 81 -18.63 13.98 -2.72
N ALA A 82 -18.58 12.73 -2.28
CA ALA A 82 -19.64 11.76 -2.57
C ALA A 82 -20.72 11.84 -1.47
N ALA A 83 -21.93 11.32 -1.74
CA ALA A 83 -22.89 11.09 -0.67
C ALA A 83 -22.32 10.05 0.30
N GLU A 84 -22.53 10.22 1.61
CA GLU A 84 -21.99 9.33 2.65
C GLU A 84 -22.24 7.85 2.31
N GLY A 85 -21.17 7.05 2.32
CA GLY A 85 -21.24 5.61 2.02
C GLY A 85 -21.37 5.26 0.54
N THR A 86 -21.30 6.24 -0.38
CA THR A 86 -21.30 6.01 -1.83
C THR A 86 -20.01 6.52 -2.46
N ALA A 87 -19.68 6.06 -3.66
CA ALA A 87 -18.66 6.69 -4.48
C ALA A 87 -19.26 7.66 -5.52
N ALA A 88 -20.56 7.97 -5.45
CA ALA A 88 -21.27 8.83 -6.41
C ALA A 88 -20.90 10.32 -6.24
N GLY A 89 -19.63 10.64 -6.53
CA GLY A 89 -19.07 11.98 -6.58
C GLY A 89 -18.44 12.25 -7.94
N ARG A 90 -18.18 13.53 -8.22
CA ARG A 90 -17.49 13.97 -9.44
C ARG A 90 -15.98 13.87 -9.27
N SER A 91 -15.26 13.57 -10.35
CA SER A 91 -13.80 13.52 -10.35
C SER A 91 -13.20 14.91 -10.57
N ASP A 92 -12.73 15.54 -9.50
CA ASP A 92 -12.04 16.83 -9.57
C ASP A 92 -10.60 16.70 -10.09
N THR A 93 -10.01 15.51 -9.94
CA THR A 93 -8.72 15.17 -10.54
C THR A 93 -8.91 14.05 -11.57
N ASN A 94 -8.46 14.28 -12.80
CA ASN A 94 -8.43 13.29 -13.88
C ASN A 94 -7.02 13.30 -14.46
N LEU A 95 -6.24 12.26 -14.17
CA LEU A 95 -4.82 12.21 -14.48
C LEU A 95 -4.47 10.83 -15.06
N LEU A 96 -3.76 10.80 -16.17
CA LEU A 96 -3.13 9.58 -16.66
C LEU A 96 -1.68 9.53 -16.19
N LEU A 97 -1.30 8.41 -15.60
CA LEU A 97 0.04 8.13 -15.11
C LEU A 97 0.61 6.96 -15.91
N SER A 98 1.58 7.25 -16.76
CA SER A 98 2.37 6.24 -17.44
C SER A 98 3.61 5.92 -16.61
N VAL A 99 3.77 4.65 -16.25
CA VAL A 99 4.93 4.15 -15.51
C VAL A 99 5.70 3.21 -16.41
N GLU A 100 6.93 3.60 -16.78
CA GLU A 100 7.87 2.75 -17.51
C GLU A 100 8.88 2.17 -16.51
N PRO A 101 8.73 0.93 -16.03
CA PRO A 101 9.43 0.55 -14.81
C PRO A 101 10.90 0.16 -15.04
N LEU A 102 11.32 -0.14 -16.28
CA LEU A 102 12.72 -0.43 -16.61
C LEU A 102 13.59 0.84 -16.62
N SER A 103 13.16 1.87 -17.35
CA SER A 103 13.84 3.17 -17.37
C SER A 103 13.61 3.94 -16.07
N GLY A 104 12.44 3.76 -15.45
CA GLY A 104 11.95 4.55 -14.32
C GLY A 104 11.25 5.83 -14.77
N ASP A 105 10.93 5.95 -16.07
CA ASP A 105 10.30 7.15 -16.60
C ASP A 105 8.84 7.22 -16.15
N LEU A 106 8.49 8.36 -15.58
CA LEU A 106 7.12 8.68 -15.17
C LEU A 106 6.62 9.80 -16.05
N ARG A 107 5.47 9.57 -16.70
CA ARG A 107 4.77 10.62 -17.43
C ARG A 107 3.39 10.82 -16.86
N LEU A 108 3.00 12.08 -16.76
CA LEU A 108 1.74 12.54 -16.21
C LEU A 108 0.98 13.28 -17.31
N PHE A 109 -0.29 12.98 -17.54
CA PHE A 109 -1.16 13.76 -18.42
C PHE A 109 -2.42 14.18 -17.68
N SER A 110 -2.48 15.46 -17.32
CA SER A 110 -3.58 16.04 -16.53
C SER A 110 -4.69 16.58 -17.45
N ILE A 111 -5.93 16.16 -17.17
CA ILE A 111 -7.14 16.57 -17.89
C ILE A 111 -7.99 17.47 -16.97
N PRO A 112 -8.27 18.73 -17.37
CA PRO A 112 -9.12 19.64 -16.62
C PRO A 112 -10.51 19.06 -16.40
N ARG A 113 -11.00 19.13 -15.16
CA ARG A 113 -12.30 18.57 -14.74
C ARG A 113 -13.51 19.13 -15.51
N ASP A 114 -13.41 20.37 -16.02
CA ASP A 114 -14.49 21.08 -16.70
C ASP A 114 -14.40 20.96 -18.24
N LEU A 115 -13.51 20.11 -18.74
CA LEU A 115 -13.40 19.81 -20.17
C LEU A 115 -14.69 19.14 -20.67
N TRP A 116 -15.29 19.73 -21.70
CA TRP A 116 -16.54 19.28 -22.30
C TRP A 116 -16.27 18.19 -23.33
N LEU A 117 -16.71 16.96 -23.04
CA LEU A 117 -16.40 15.77 -23.80
C LEU A 117 -17.66 14.93 -24.03
N VAL A 118 -17.61 14.04 -25.02
CA VAL A 118 -18.62 13.00 -25.19
C VAL A 118 -18.38 11.91 -24.14
N ILE A 119 -19.37 11.64 -23.29
CA ILE A 119 -19.36 10.51 -22.35
C ILE A 119 -20.18 9.39 -22.99
N PRO A 120 -19.57 8.24 -23.37
CA PRO A 120 -20.28 7.14 -24.03
C PRO A 120 -21.51 6.69 -23.23
N GLY A 121 -22.68 6.69 -23.86
CA GLY A 121 -23.96 6.34 -23.21
C GLY A 121 -24.66 7.46 -22.43
N TYR A 122 -24.01 8.62 -22.22
CA TYR A 122 -24.56 9.74 -21.43
C TYR A 122 -24.59 11.09 -22.17
N GLY A 123 -24.06 11.15 -23.40
CA GLY A 123 -24.02 12.37 -24.22
C GLY A 123 -22.87 13.29 -23.84
N GLU A 124 -22.93 14.55 -24.26
CA GLU A 124 -21.88 15.52 -23.97
C GLU A 124 -22.03 16.13 -22.58
N GLN A 125 -20.97 16.04 -21.77
CA GLN A 125 -20.90 16.59 -20.43
C GLN A 125 -19.46 16.95 -20.06
N ARG A 126 -19.28 17.60 -18.91
CA ARG A 126 -17.94 17.78 -18.33
C ARG A 126 -17.36 16.42 -17.94
N ILE A 127 -16.07 16.20 -18.19
CA ILE A 127 -15.40 14.93 -17.89
C ILE A 127 -15.55 14.52 -16.41
N ASN A 128 -15.60 15.47 -15.48
CA ASN A 128 -15.79 15.17 -14.06
C ASN A 128 -17.13 14.48 -13.73
N ALA A 129 -18.11 14.55 -14.62
CA ALA A 129 -19.39 13.87 -14.46
C ALA A 129 -19.33 12.39 -14.89
N ALA A 130 -18.34 11.96 -15.67
CA ALA A 130 -18.24 10.58 -16.17
C ALA A 130 -18.25 9.55 -15.04
N HIS A 131 -17.41 9.77 -14.03
CA HIS A 131 -17.37 8.93 -12.84
C HIS A 131 -18.72 8.88 -12.12
N TYR A 132 -19.34 10.05 -11.91
CA TYR A 132 -20.63 10.18 -11.24
C TYR A 132 -21.74 9.42 -11.98
N PHE A 133 -21.82 9.54 -13.31
CA PHE A 133 -22.81 8.82 -14.10
C PHE A 133 -22.62 7.31 -14.06
N GLY A 134 -21.36 6.84 -14.10
CA GLY A 134 -21.06 5.42 -13.92
C GLY A 134 -21.59 4.91 -12.58
N GLU A 135 -21.23 5.56 -11.48
CA GLU A 135 -21.69 5.16 -10.15
C GLU A 135 -23.21 5.20 -9.97
N LEU A 136 -23.90 6.14 -10.60
CA LEU A 136 -25.37 6.19 -10.60
C LEU A 136 -26.01 5.01 -11.36
N ASN A 137 -25.38 4.55 -12.43
CA ASN A 137 -25.89 3.45 -13.24
C ASN A 137 -25.61 2.10 -12.56
N ALA A 138 -24.36 1.87 -12.15
CA ALA A 138 -23.93 0.68 -11.45
C ALA A 138 -22.83 1.05 -10.43
N PRO A 139 -23.06 0.85 -9.12
CA PRO A 139 -22.04 1.12 -8.11
C PRO A 139 -20.73 0.39 -8.41
N GLY A 140 -19.62 1.13 -8.38
CA GLY A 140 -18.29 0.64 -8.74
C GLY A 140 -17.90 0.81 -10.22
N SER A 141 -18.82 1.16 -11.13
CA SER A 141 -18.50 1.32 -12.56
C SER A 141 -18.00 2.73 -12.93
N GLY A 142 -17.93 3.66 -11.97
CA GLY A 142 -17.47 5.03 -12.21
C GLY A 142 -16.11 5.12 -12.90
N PRO A 143 -15.06 4.41 -12.42
CA PRO A 143 -13.75 4.42 -13.06
C PRO A 143 -13.77 3.92 -14.50
N GLN A 144 -14.60 2.91 -14.81
CA GLN A 144 -14.73 2.37 -16.17
C GLN A 144 -15.33 3.42 -17.11
N VAL A 145 -16.42 4.08 -16.74
CA VAL A 145 -17.03 5.13 -17.58
C VAL A 145 -16.07 6.31 -17.80
N ALA A 146 -15.26 6.66 -16.80
CA ALA A 146 -14.22 7.66 -16.95
C ALA A 146 -13.11 7.20 -17.92
N ALA A 147 -12.68 5.93 -17.85
CA ALA A 147 -11.72 5.35 -18.79
C ALA A 147 -12.27 5.32 -20.22
N ASP A 148 -13.51 4.88 -20.41
CA ASP A 148 -14.19 4.83 -21.72
C ASP A 148 -14.33 6.24 -22.31
N THR A 149 -14.58 7.25 -21.47
CA THR A 149 -14.62 8.66 -21.89
C THR A 149 -13.24 9.12 -22.38
N ILE A 150 -12.17 8.74 -21.69
CA ILE A 150 -10.80 9.08 -22.12
C ILE A 150 -10.46 8.36 -23.43
N GLU A 151 -10.78 7.08 -23.54
CA GLU A 151 -10.55 6.29 -24.75
C GLU A 151 -11.29 6.89 -25.96
N TYR A 152 -12.58 7.20 -25.80
CA TYR A 152 -13.40 7.75 -26.88
C TYR A 152 -12.88 9.09 -27.41
N ASN A 153 -12.45 9.99 -26.51
CA ASN A 153 -12.10 11.36 -26.89
C ASN A 153 -10.61 11.55 -27.21
N PHE A 154 -9.71 10.80 -26.56
CA PHE A 154 -8.26 10.95 -26.72
C PHE A 154 -7.60 9.78 -27.44
N GLY A 155 -8.31 8.66 -27.66
CA GLY A 155 -7.74 7.44 -28.24
C GLY A 155 -6.76 6.73 -27.30
N ILE A 156 -6.86 6.99 -25.99
CA ILE A 156 -5.97 6.43 -24.97
C ILE A 156 -6.77 5.48 -24.08
N THR A 157 -6.40 4.20 -24.05
CA THR A 157 -7.02 3.18 -23.20
C THR A 157 -6.19 2.98 -21.93
N PRO A 158 -6.64 3.41 -20.73
CA PRO A 158 -5.95 3.12 -19.47
C PRO A 158 -5.98 1.61 -19.18
N ASP A 159 -4.85 1.05 -18.72
CA ASP A 159 -4.77 -0.36 -18.34
C ASP A 159 -5.43 -0.62 -16.99
N ARG A 160 -5.30 0.33 -16.07
CA ARG A 160 -5.70 0.23 -14.66
C ARG A 160 -6.23 1.56 -14.17
N TYR A 161 -6.92 1.56 -13.04
CA TYR A 161 -7.37 2.78 -12.40
C TYR A 161 -6.97 2.83 -10.92
N VAL A 162 -6.87 4.04 -10.40
CA VAL A 162 -6.72 4.37 -8.99
C VAL A 162 -7.72 5.47 -8.67
N ARG A 163 -8.73 5.14 -7.89
CA ARG A 163 -9.75 6.06 -7.39
C ARG A 163 -9.45 6.43 -5.96
N ILE A 164 -9.22 7.71 -5.71
CA ILE A 164 -8.89 8.27 -4.40
C ILE A 164 -10.11 9.02 -3.86
N ARG A 165 -10.65 8.55 -2.72
CA ARG A 165 -11.71 9.23 -1.95
C ARG A 165 -11.07 10.21 -0.97
N LEU A 166 -11.06 11.49 -1.34
CA LEU A 166 -10.38 12.54 -0.56
C LEU A 166 -11.00 12.74 0.83
N GLU A 167 -12.27 12.39 1.02
CA GLU A 167 -12.97 12.46 2.31
C GLU A 167 -12.39 11.53 3.37
N ASN A 168 -11.85 10.37 2.97
CA ASN A 168 -11.27 9.39 3.90
C ASN A 168 -9.76 9.58 4.09
N PHE A 169 -9.16 10.54 3.39
CA PHE A 169 -7.71 10.82 3.47
C PHE A 169 -7.16 11.04 4.90
N PRO A 170 -7.90 11.67 5.85
CA PRO A 170 -7.47 11.75 7.26
C PRO A 170 -7.07 10.39 7.86
N GLN A 171 -7.83 9.34 7.56
CA GLN A 171 -7.64 8.01 8.15
C GLN A 171 -6.29 7.40 7.76
N VAL A 172 -5.80 7.70 6.55
CA VAL A 172 -4.49 7.26 6.06
C VAL A 172 -3.35 7.94 6.84
N ILE A 173 -3.50 9.22 7.12
CA ILE A 173 -2.52 10.00 7.88
C ILE A 173 -2.46 9.50 9.32
N ASP A 174 -3.61 9.24 9.93
CA ASP A 174 -3.67 8.67 11.28
C ASP A 174 -3.08 7.26 11.33
N ALA A 175 -3.26 6.46 10.27
CA ALA A 175 -2.66 5.13 10.17
C ALA A 175 -1.12 5.17 10.08
N LEU A 176 -0.55 6.22 9.49
CA LEU A 176 0.90 6.51 9.57
C LEU A 176 1.33 7.04 10.94
N GLY A 177 0.39 7.32 11.84
CA GLY A 177 0.66 7.99 13.11
C GLY A 177 1.00 9.46 12.93
N GLY A 178 0.25 10.13 12.06
CA GLY A 178 0.47 11.52 11.68
C GLY A 178 1.68 11.73 10.78
N VAL A 179 1.77 12.94 10.24
CA VAL A 179 2.87 13.40 9.39
C VAL A 179 3.47 14.68 9.95
N THR A 180 4.75 14.93 9.67
CA THR A 180 5.40 16.17 10.11
C THR A 180 5.67 17.06 8.90
N VAL A 181 5.05 18.23 8.88
CA VAL A 181 5.31 19.29 7.90
C VAL A 181 6.38 20.24 8.45
N ASP A 182 7.21 20.80 7.58
CA ASP A 182 8.20 21.83 7.92
C ASP A 182 7.91 23.05 7.06
N LEU A 183 7.35 24.08 7.68
CA LEU A 183 6.82 25.24 6.99
C LEU A 183 7.87 26.36 6.92
N PRO A 184 8.26 26.83 5.73
CA PRO A 184 9.24 27.91 5.59
C PRO A 184 8.69 29.29 6.01
N TYR A 185 7.37 29.44 6.03
CA TYR A 185 6.61 30.62 6.47
C TYR A 185 5.21 30.19 6.94
N LYS A 186 4.40 31.13 7.43
CA LYS A 186 3.02 30.85 7.89
C LYS A 186 2.15 30.41 6.72
N MET A 187 1.48 29.26 6.83
CA MET A 187 0.66 28.67 5.79
C MET A 187 -0.42 27.78 6.40
N GLY A 188 -1.64 27.77 5.84
CA GLY A 188 -2.71 26.86 6.26
C GLY A 188 -3.06 26.99 7.74
N GLY A 189 -3.12 28.22 8.26
CA GLY A 189 -3.35 28.51 9.68
C GLY A 189 -2.17 28.24 10.63
N LEU A 190 -1.08 27.62 10.18
CA LEU A 190 0.07 27.23 11.01
C LEU A 190 1.24 28.22 10.87
N PRO A 191 1.96 28.56 11.96
CA PRO A 191 3.12 29.44 11.89
C PRO A 191 4.31 28.74 11.21
N LYS A 192 5.36 29.51 10.87
CA LYS A 192 6.63 28.94 10.38
C LYS A 192 7.19 27.91 11.37
N GLY A 193 7.71 26.80 10.87
CA GLY A 193 8.37 25.76 11.67
C GLY A 193 7.80 24.36 11.45
N LYS A 194 8.22 23.42 12.30
CA LYS A 194 7.81 22.01 12.23
C LYS A 194 6.53 21.78 12.99
N HIS A 195 5.54 21.17 12.33
CA HIS A 195 4.26 20.80 12.93
C HIS A 195 3.98 19.33 12.66
N HIS A 196 3.53 18.62 13.68
CA HIS A 196 3.02 17.27 13.52
C HIS A 196 1.51 17.35 13.36
N LEU A 197 1.01 16.81 12.26
CA LEU A 197 -0.40 16.85 11.87
C LEU A 197 -0.99 15.44 11.93
N ASN A 198 -2.09 15.29 12.65
CA ASN A 198 -2.99 14.15 12.50
C ASN A 198 -3.86 14.29 11.24
N GLY A 199 -4.75 13.33 10.98
CA GLY A 199 -5.60 13.31 9.79
C GLY A 199 -6.48 14.55 9.62
N ASP A 200 -7.16 14.97 10.69
CA ASP A 200 -8.06 16.12 10.67
C ASP A 200 -7.29 17.43 10.49
N GLU A 201 -6.16 17.59 11.19
CA GLU A 201 -5.27 18.75 11.08
C GLU A 201 -4.67 18.85 9.67
N ALA A 202 -4.27 17.72 9.07
CA ALA A 202 -3.75 17.69 7.72
C ALA A 202 -4.82 17.99 6.67
N LEU A 203 -6.05 17.52 6.86
CA LEU A 203 -7.17 17.86 5.99
C LEU A 203 -7.54 19.34 6.11
N ALA A 204 -7.59 19.88 7.33
CA ALA A 204 -7.80 21.30 7.57
C ALA A 204 -6.70 22.15 6.90
N PHE A 205 -5.45 21.71 6.97
CA PHE A 205 -4.31 22.38 6.35
C PHE A 205 -4.44 22.52 4.83
N VAL A 206 -4.93 21.50 4.10
CA VAL A 206 -5.12 21.55 2.63
C VAL A 206 -6.48 22.11 2.20
N ARG A 207 -7.46 22.15 3.12
CA ARG A 207 -8.79 22.70 2.86
C ARG A 207 -8.91 24.18 3.23
N ASP A 208 -7.85 24.82 3.72
CA ASP A 208 -7.90 26.24 4.04
C ASP A 208 -8.26 27.06 2.79
N ARG A 209 -9.49 27.58 2.77
CA ARG A 209 -10.06 28.35 1.65
C ARG A 209 -9.81 29.85 1.80
N SER A 210 -9.08 30.27 2.83
CA SER A 210 -8.89 31.69 3.14
C SER A 210 -7.90 32.41 2.21
N ILE A 211 -7.34 31.73 1.19
CA ILE A 211 -6.20 32.23 0.42
C ILE A 211 -6.25 31.84 -1.08
N ASP A 212 -5.42 32.52 -1.87
CA ASP A 212 -5.19 32.38 -3.32
C ASP A 212 -4.91 30.92 -3.76
N ASP A 213 -5.31 30.56 -4.99
CA ASP A 213 -5.22 29.20 -5.52
C ASP A 213 -3.78 28.67 -5.60
N PHE A 214 -2.81 29.58 -5.71
CA PHE A 214 -1.38 29.25 -5.67
C PHE A 214 -0.95 28.68 -4.33
N GLU A 215 -1.39 29.27 -3.21
CA GLU A 215 -1.01 28.81 -1.87
C GLU A 215 -1.63 27.44 -1.54
N ARG A 216 -2.84 27.17 -2.03
CA ARG A 216 -3.50 25.86 -1.89
C ARG A 216 -2.72 24.75 -2.58
N THR A 217 -2.19 25.04 -3.77
CA THR A 217 -1.32 24.09 -4.50
C THR A 217 -0.06 23.78 -3.70
N GLN A 218 0.52 24.81 -3.08
CA GLN A 218 1.71 24.67 -2.27
C GLN A 218 1.48 23.89 -0.97
N GLN A 219 0.35 24.12 -0.29
CA GLN A 219 -0.08 23.33 0.87
C GLN A 219 -0.16 21.83 0.52
N GLY A 220 -0.78 21.51 -0.62
CA GLY A 220 -0.85 20.14 -1.13
C GLY A 220 0.54 19.51 -1.35
N GLN A 221 1.49 20.26 -1.93
CA GLN A 221 2.86 19.80 -2.14
C GLN A 221 3.60 19.54 -0.82
N VAL A 222 3.45 20.44 0.16
CA VAL A 222 4.05 20.29 1.50
C VAL A 222 3.52 19.05 2.20
N LEU A 223 2.20 18.83 2.16
CA LEU A 223 1.58 17.66 2.78
C LEU A 223 2.02 16.37 2.07
N ALA A 224 2.04 16.35 0.73
CA ALA A 224 2.50 15.19 -0.04
C ALA A 224 3.96 14.83 0.28
N ALA A 225 4.84 15.84 0.37
CA ALA A 225 6.24 15.63 0.76
C ALA A 225 6.37 15.08 2.19
N ALA A 226 5.53 15.55 3.13
CA ALA A 226 5.50 15.03 4.50
C ALA A 226 5.04 13.57 4.56
N VAL A 227 4.03 13.19 3.79
CA VAL A 227 3.57 11.79 3.65
C VAL A 227 4.69 10.92 3.09
N LEU A 228 5.33 11.33 1.97
CA LEU A 228 6.44 10.60 1.37
C LEU A 228 7.60 10.40 2.36
N ARG A 229 8.01 11.46 3.06
CA ARG A 229 9.06 11.37 4.09
C ARG A 229 8.66 10.42 5.23
N SER A 230 7.38 10.37 5.60
CA SER A 230 6.88 9.43 6.61
C SER A 230 6.96 7.97 6.13
N LEU A 231 6.66 7.71 4.86
CA LEU A 231 6.76 6.37 4.26
C LEU A 231 8.20 5.85 4.18
N PHE A 232 9.17 6.73 3.93
CA PHE A 232 10.59 6.37 3.90
C PHE A 232 11.26 6.33 5.29
N ASN A 233 10.51 6.58 6.38
CA ASN A 233 11.04 6.47 7.73
C ASN A 233 11.01 5.00 8.21
N PRO A 234 12.16 4.33 8.45
CA PRO A 234 12.20 2.93 8.86
C PRO A 234 11.43 2.64 10.16
N LEU A 235 11.36 3.62 11.07
CA LEU A 235 10.62 3.48 12.33
C LEU A 235 9.10 3.39 12.10
N LYS A 236 8.59 3.95 11.01
CA LYS A 236 7.17 3.92 10.65
C LYS A 236 6.78 2.63 9.92
N TRP A 237 7.74 1.83 9.46
CA TRP A 237 7.45 0.58 8.74
C TRP A 237 6.70 -0.46 9.57
N ILE A 238 6.82 -0.39 10.90
CA ILE A 238 5.99 -1.22 11.80
C ILE A 238 4.50 -0.93 11.66
N ARG A 239 4.12 0.28 11.24
CA ARG A 239 2.73 0.69 10.97
C ARG A 239 2.32 0.52 9.52
N LEU A 240 3.23 0.10 8.64
CA LEU A 240 2.94 -0.06 7.22
C LEU A 240 1.79 -1.04 6.95
N PRO A 241 1.65 -2.17 7.67
CA PRO A 241 0.47 -3.03 7.50
C PRO A 241 -0.84 -2.30 7.78
N PHE A 242 -0.91 -1.54 8.89
CA PHE A 242 -2.10 -0.76 9.27
C PHE A 242 -2.38 0.37 8.26
N PHE A 243 -1.33 1.03 7.77
CA PHE A 243 -1.43 1.99 6.68
C PHE A 243 -1.98 1.36 5.39
N LEU A 244 -1.51 0.17 4.99
CA LEU A 244 -1.99 -0.51 3.79
C LEU A 244 -3.47 -0.90 3.92
N PHE A 245 -3.93 -1.28 5.13
CA PHE A 245 -5.35 -1.52 5.38
C PHE A 245 -6.17 -0.23 5.28
N ALA A 246 -5.75 0.85 5.93
CA ALA A 246 -6.43 2.14 5.84
C ALA A 246 -6.41 2.72 4.41
N LEU A 247 -5.37 2.41 3.63
CA LEU A 247 -5.28 2.81 2.23
C LEU A 247 -6.39 2.17 1.40
N ASN A 248 -6.87 0.97 1.75
CA ASN A 248 -7.98 0.32 1.04
C ASN A 248 -9.31 1.09 1.21
N ASP A 249 -9.50 1.78 2.34
CA ASP A 249 -10.70 2.59 2.59
C ASP A 249 -10.67 3.93 1.84
N VAL A 250 -9.49 4.34 1.36
CA VAL A 250 -9.26 5.60 0.63
C VAL A 250 -9.04 5.40 -0.85
N VAL A 251 -8.35 4.33 -1.20
CA VAL A 251 -7.94 3.98 -2.56
C VAL A 251 -8.70 2.75 -2.99
N ASP A 252 -9.50 2.92 -4.03
CA ASP A 252 -10.09 1.81 -4.78
C ASP A 252 -9.33 1.66 -6.10
N THR A 253 -8.90 0.45 -6.40
CA THR A 253 -8.07 0.15 -7.57
C THR A 253 -8.27 -1.29 -8.01
N ASP A 254 -8.18 -1.52 -9.32
CA ASP A 254 -8.09 -2.85 -9.92
C ASP A 254 -6.64 -3.36 -10.02
N ILE A 255 -5.65 -2.58 -9.53
CA ILE A 255 -4.25 -2.99 -9.47
C ILE A 255 -4.11 -4.07 -8.40
N PRO A 256 -3.75 -5.30 -8.77
CA PRO A 256 -3.61 -6.36 -7.79
C PRO A 256 -2.51 -6.06 -6.77
N PHE A 257 -2.74 -6.38 -5.50
CA PHE A 257 -1.82 -6.05 -4.40
C PHE A 257 -0.37 -6.53 -4.63
N TRP A 258 -0.18 -7.66 -5.33
CA TRP A 258 1.15 -8.17 -5.63
C TRP A 258 1.94 -7.20 -6.52
N GLN A 259 1.27 -6.41 -7.36
CA GLN A 259 1.86 -5.38 -8.22
C GLN A 259 2.26 -4.11 -7.46
N TRP A 260 1.86 -3.93 -6.21
CA TRP A 260 2.11 -2.69 -5.48
C TRP A 260 3.59 -2.48 -5.12
N PRO A 261 4.36 -3.48 -4.65
CA PRO A 261 5.79 -3.31 -4.42
C PRO A 261 6.56 -2.90 -5.67
N ARG A 262 6.24 -3.46 -6.85
CA ARG A 262 6.88 -3.09 -8.11
C ARG A 262 6.53 -1.67 -8.53
N LEU A 263 5.26 -1.28 -8.40
CA LEU A 263 4.79 0.05 -8.74
C LEU A 263 5.38 1.10 -7.80
N GLY A 264 5.41 0.80 -6.50
CA GLY A 264 6.03 1.65 -5.49
C GLY A 264 7.52 1.87 -5.75
N LEU A 265 8.26 0.82 -6.14
CA LEU A 265 9.68 0.96 -6.51
C LEU A 265 9.86 1.82 -7.78
N ALA A 266 9.03 1.59 -8.80
CA ALA A 266 9.07 2.37 -10.04
C ALA A 266 8.76 3.85 -9.80
N LEU A 267 7.73 4.13 -8.99
CA LEU A 267 7.37 5.49 -8.59
C LEU A 267 8.46 6.15 -7.75
N ALA A 268 9.06 5.43 -6.80
CA ALA A 268 10.15 5.95 -5.99
C ALA A 268 11.38 6.29 -6.85
N ARG A 269 11.72 5.43 -7.82
CA ARG A 269 12.81 5.68 -8.77
C ARG A 269 12.50 6.89 -9.65
N GLY A 270 11.30 6.94 -10.23
CA GLY A 270 10.91 8.03 -11.11
C GLY A 270 10.74 9.38 -10.42
N ALA A 271 10.38 9.37 -9.13
CA ALA A 271 10.38 10.58 -8.30
C ALA A 271 11.79 11.17 -8.12
N LEU A 272 12.85 10.35 -8.19
CA LEU A 272 14.24 10.83 -8.18
C LEU A 272 14.67 11.43 -9.53
N THR A 273 14.05 11.01 -10.64
CA THR A 273 14.41 11.46 -11.99
C THR A 273 13.54 12.58 -12.55
N SER A 274 12.62 13.13 -11.75
CA SER A 274 11.62 14.15 -12.13
C SER A 274 10.63 13.66 -13.20
N PRO A 275 9.34 13.51 -12.88
CA PRO A 275 8.33 13.10 -13.86
C PRO A 275 8.15 14.12 -14.98
N GLU A 276 7.96 13.63 -16.21
CA GLU A 276 7.52 14.46 -17.33
C GLU A 276 6.03 14.77 -17.15
N SER A 277 5.68 16.05 -17.16
CA SER A 277 4.29 16.49 -16.93
C SER A 277 3.71 17.17 -18.16
N TYR A 278 2.60 16.62 -18.61
CA TYR A 278 1.76 17.08 -19.70
C TYR A 278 0.40 17.48 -19.12
N ALA A 279 -0.20 18.51 -19.68
CA ALA A 279 -1.53 18.95 -19.26
C ALA A 279 -2.24 19.64 -20.43
N VAL A 280 -3.56 19.57 -20.46
CA VAL A 280 -4.37 20.43 -21.33
C VAL A 280 -4.33 21.84 -20.76
N LYS A 281 -3.65 22.75 -21.46
CA LYS A 281 -3.43 24.13 -21.01
C LYS A 281 -4.57 25.06 -21.44
N ARG A 282 -4.58 26.28 -20.88
CA ARG A 282 -5.62 27.29 -21.14
C ARG A 282 -5.70 27.66 -22.64
N GLU A 283 -4.56 27.67 -23.32
CA GLU A 283 -4.46 27.87 -24.77
C GLU A 283 -4.93 26.69 -25.62
N MET A 284 -5.34 25.57 -25.03
CA MET A 284 -5.86 24.39 -25.74
C MET A 284 -7.37 24.24 -25.60
N VAL A 285 -8.02 25.19 -24.94
CA VAL A 285 -9.47 25.17 -24.68
C VAL A 285 -10.08 26.54 -24.95
N THR A 286 -11.40 26.55 -25.14
CA THR A 286 -12.22 27.75 -25.25
C THR A 286 -13.26 27.76 -24.12
N PRO A 287 -13.17 28.69 -23.16
CA PRO A 287 -14.20 28.83 -22.14
C PRO A 287 -15.56 29.15 -22.75
N SER A 288 -16.60 28.46 -22.32
CA SER A 288 -17.98 28.67 -22.77
C SER A 288 -18.96 28.42 -21.61
N VAL A 289 -20.23 28.73 -21.85
CA VAL A 289 -21.32 28.50 -20.90
C VAL A 289 -22.43 27.76 -21.62
N THR A 290 -22.91 26.68 -21.02
CA THR A 290 -24.06 25.89 -21.53
C THR A 290 -25.37 26.67 -21.41
N SER A 291 -26.43 26.19 -22.09
CA SER A 291 -27.79 26.75 -21.94
C SER A 291 -28.27 26.80 -20.48
N ASP A 292 -27.78 25.86 -19.67
CA ASP A 292 -28.16 25.71 -18.26
C ASP A 292 -27.27 26.54 -17.32
N GLY A 293 -26.39 27.39 -17.87
CA GLY A 293 -25.53 28.30 -17.10
C GLY A 293 -24.26 27.65 -16.54
N ALA A 294 -23.97 26.38 -16.85
CA ALA A 294 -22.74 25.73 -16.39
C ALA A 294 -21.53 26.20 -17.22
N GLN A 295 -20.45 26.58 -16.54
CA GLN A 295 -19.16 26.90 -17.15
C GLN A 295 -18.47 25.63 -17.64
N ILE A 296 -17.99 25.66 -18.88
CA ILE A 296 -17.37 24.52 -19.56
C ILE A 296 -16.14 24.96 -20.35
N LEU A 297 -15.26 24.00 -20.63
CA LEU A 297 -14.08 24.20 -21.47
C LEU A 297 -14.25 23.37 -22.75
N LEU A 298 -14.46 24.04 -23.88
CA LEU A 298 -14.54 23.36 -25.17
C LEU A 298 -13.12 23.00 -25.65
N PRO A 299 -12.84 21.74 -26.01
CA PRO A 299 -11.52 21.31 -26.45
C PRO A 299 -11.17 21.88 -27.84
N ARG A 300 -9.92 22.30 -28.01
CA ARG A 300 -9.30 22.56 -29.32
C ARG A 300 -8.38 21.42 -29.68
N TRP A 301 -8.96 20.42 -30.35
CA TRP A 301 -8.31 19.14 -30.65
C TRP A 301 -7.01 19.29 -31.45
N GLU A 302 -6.93 20.29 -32.31
CA GLU A 302 -5.73 20.62 -33.08
C GLU A 302 -4.52 21.00 -32.22
N LEU A 303 -4.74 21.46 -30.99
CA LEU A 303 -3.69 21.78 -30.02
C LEU A 303 -3.51 20.68 -28.96
N ILE A 304 -4.56 19.90 -28.67
CA ILE A 304 -4.53 18.83 -27.67
C ILE A 304 -3.84 17.58 -28.20
N PHE A 305 -4.16 17.13 -29.42
CA PHE A 305 -3.64 15.87 -29.95
C PHE A 305 -2.10 15.81 -30.06
N PRO A 306 -1.38 16.89 -30.45
CA PRO A 306 0.07 16.87 -30.41
C PRO A 306 0.66 16.60 -29.01
N VAL A 307 -0.01 17.06 -27.94
CA VAL A 307 0.41 16.82 -26.56
C VAL A 307 0.10 15.37 -26.14
N VAL A 308 -1.05 14.85 -26.56
CA VAL A 308 -1.42 13.45 -26.37
C VAL A 308 -0.40 12.53 -27.03
N GLU A 309 -0.02 12.80 -28.28
CA GLU A 309 1.01 12.03 -28.98
C GLU A 309 2.33 12.03 -28.22
N GLN A 310 2.79 13.19 -27.76
CA GLN A 310 4.03 13.29 -26.96
C GLN A 310 3.97 12.46 -25.69
N PHE A 311 2.84 12.47 -24.98
CA PHE A 311 2.63 11.63 -23.80
C PHE A 311 2.68 10.13 -24.13
N THR A 312 2.08 9.72 -25.26
CA THR A 312 1.98 8.32 -25.66
C THR A 312 3.27 7.72 -26.23
N ARG A 313 4.21 8.52 -26.76
CA ARG A 313 5.44 8.06 -27.43
C ARG A 313 6.47 7.46 -26.48
#